data_AF-A0A2E8ZLL1-F1
#
_entry.id   AF-A0A2E8ZLL1-F1
#
_cell.length_a   1.000
_cell.length_b   1.000
_cell.length_c   1.000
_cell.angle_alpha   90.00
_cell.angle_beta   90.00
_cell.angle_gamma   90.00
#
_symmetry.space_group_name_H-M   'P 1'
#
loop_
_entity.id
_entity.type
_entity.pdbx_description
1 polymer ?
#
loop_
_entity_poly.entity_id
_entity_poly.type
_entity_poly.pdbx_seq_one_letter_code
_entity_poly.pdbx_strand_id
1 'polypeptide(L)'
;MDMQYTYFFWSLILLLIWLVVFVVQRPQRKKMLMMSVGTAPLGLSEPLFYPSYWFPPTVLDLGGKTGFDLESIIFSFAIGGLASSLYGLFGNNKLLPVGECERHSRHHRFHKFLLSSPVWLFLGLEWLTSWNAIYTASWSLLGGAIATVLCRSDLLVSVIKGSFIFTGFYFLFFSAMAASHPEFVSLYWNHANISGIQIVGIPVEELLFAFSLGGMWSAFYEHRHWLRVTSQ
;
A
#
# COMPACT_ATOMS: atom_id res chain seq x y z
N MET A 1 10.21 24.30 6.90
CA MET A 1 9.66 24.39 5.54
C MET A 1 8.22 24.89 5.69
N ASP A 2 7.69 25.63 4.72
CA ASP A 2 6.28 26.00 4.77
C ASP A 2 5.44 24.71 4.76
N MET A 3 4.40 24.64 5.60
CA MET A 3 3.50 23.49 5.69
C MET A 3 2.89 23.17 4.32
N GLN A 4 2.75 24.17 3.45
CA GLN A 4 2.26 24.01 2.08
C GLN A 4 3.02 22.96 1.26
N TYR A 5 4.34 22.83 1.47
CA TYR A 5 5.19 21.95 0.68
C TYR A 5 5.49 20.61 1.35
N THR A 6 5.03 20.40 2.58
CA THR A 6 5.39 19.23 3.39
C THR A 6 4.98 17.93 2.69
N TYR A 7 3.74 17.83 2.18
CA TYR A 7 3.31 16.58 1.53
C TYR A 7 4.11 16.28 0.26
N PHE A 8 4.30 17.28 -0.61
CA PHE A 8 5.11 17.13 -1.82
C PHE A 8 6.56 16.74 -1.50
N PHE A 9 7.19 17.42 -0.54
CA PHE A 9 8.56 17.13 -0.14
C PHE A 9 8.73 15.71 0.39
N TRP A 10 7.81 15.26 1.25
CA TRP A 10 7.84 13.89 1.78
C TRP A 10 7.51 12.84 0.72
N SER A 11 6.64 13.14 -0.25
CA SER A 11 6.43 12.30 -1.43
C SER A 11 7.69 12.15 -2.28
N LEU A 12 8.51 13.21 -2.42
CA LEU A 12 9.80 13.13 -3.09
C LEU A 12 10.84 12.33 -2.28
N ILE A 13 10.87 12.47 -0.95
CA ILE A 13 11.70 11.62 -0.08
C ILE A 13 11.33 10.15 -0.26
N LEU A 14 10.03 9.84 -0.28
CA LEU A 14 9.54 8.49 -0.47
C LEU A 14 9.95 7.92 -1.84
N LEU A 15 9.87 8.75 -2.89
CA LEU A 15 10.35 8.40 -4.23
C LEU A 15 11.88 8.19 -4.25
N LEU A 16 12.64 8.95 -3.48
CA LEU A 16 14.08 8.75 -3.34
C LEU A 16 14.39 7.41 -2.65
N ILE A 17 13.67 7.06 -1.57
CA ILE A 17 13.79 5.76 -0.91
C ILE A 17 13.44 4.63 -1.89
N TRP A 18 12.36 4.80 -2.67
CA TRP A 18 12.01 3.89 -3.75
C TRP A 18 13.17 3.72 -4.75
N LEU A 19 13.80 4.82 -5.18
CA LEU A 19 14.93 4.77 -6.11
C LEU A 19 16.13 4.02 -5.53
N VAL A 20 16.45 4.25 -4.25
CA VAL A 20 17.52 3.52 -3.54
C VAL A 20 17.24 2.02 -3.53
N VAL A 21 16.02 1.61 -3.13
CA VAL A 21 15.62 0.20 -3.10
C VAL A 21 15.63 -0.40 -4.50
N PHE A 22 15.17 0.34 -5.52
CA PHE A 22 15.19 -0.08 -6.92
C PHE A 22 16.62 -0.33 -7.44
N VAL A 23 17.57 0.54 -7.07
CA VAL A 23 18.98 0.38 -7.46
C VAL A 23 19.60 -0.84 -6.79
N VAL A 24 19.34 -1.04 -5.48
CA VAL A 24 19.87 -2.14 -4.67
C VAL A 24 19.27 -3.49 -5.09
N GLN A 25 17.96 -3.60 -5.24
CA GLN A 25 17.28 -4.85 -5.56
C GLN A 25 17.21 -5.14 -7.07
N ARG A 26 18.38 -5.28 -7.70
CA ARG A 26 18.48 -5.57 -9.15
C ARG A 26 17.57 -6.71 -9.63
N PRO A 27 17.46 -7.86 -8.93
CA PRO A 27 16.60 -8.97 -9.39
C PRO A 27 15.10 -8.64 -9.37
N GLN A 28 14.67 -7.70 -8.53
CA GLN A 28 13.25 -7.38 -8.32
C GLN A 28 12.78 -6.12 -9.06
N ARG A 29 13.66 -5.43 -9.79
CA ARG A 29 13.34 -4.17 -10.51
C ARG A 29 12.08 -4.25 -11.36
N LYS A 30 11.91 -5.34 -12.11
CA LYS A 30 10.72 -5.54 -12.95
C LYS A 30 9.45 -5.63 -12.11
N LYS A 31 9.47 -6.44 -11.04
CA LYS A 31 8.36 -6.54 -10.07
C LYS A 31 8.05 -5.17 -9.49
N MET A 32 9.06 -4.51 -8.93
CA MET A 32 8.92 -3.21 -8.26
C MET A 32 8.33 -2.15 -9.19
N LEU A 33 8.82 -2.04 -10.43
CA LEU A 33 8.31 -1.07 -11.40
C LEU A 33 6.88 -1.37 -11.82
N MET A 34 6.54 -2.64 -12.09
CA MET A 34 5.17 -3.03 -12.45
C MET A 34 4.19 -2.74 -11.32
N MET A 35 4.58 -3.05 -10.07
CA MET A 35 3.75 -2.77 -8.90
C MET A 35 3.59 -1.27 -8.71
N SER A 36 4.65 -0.47 -8.84
CA SER A 36 4.57 0.99 -8.77
C SER A 36 3.66 1.61 -9.83
N VAL A 37 3.84 1.24 -11.11
CA VAL A 37 3.01 1.75 -12.20
C VAL A 37 1.55 1.30 -12.05
N GLY A 38 1.30 0.09 -11.57
CA GLY A 38 -0.05 -0.40 -11.30
C GLY A 38 -0.73 0.30 -10.12
N THR A 39 0.03 0.81 -9.15
CA THR A 39 -0.51 1.48 -7.95
C THR A 39 -0.69 2.97 -8.17
N ALA A 40 0.13 3.61 -9.00
CA ALA A 40 0.09 5.05 -9.25
C ALA A 40 -1.32 5.60 -9.61
N PRO A 41 -2.13 4.93 -10.45
CA PRO A 41 -3.49 5.38 -10.75
C PRO A 41 -4.42 5.39 -9.53
N LEU A 42 -4.12 4.65 -8.47
CA LEU A 42 -4.88 4.72 -7.21
C LEU A 42 -4.72 6.08 -6.52
N GLY A 43 -3.68 6.86 -6.85
CA GLY A 43 -3.60 8.26 -6.44
C GLY A 43 -4.74 9.13 -7.00
N LEU A 44 -5.40 8.70 -8.08
CA LEU A 44 -6.62 9.36 -8.58
C LEU A 44 -7.86 9.10 -7.72
N SER A 45 -7.78 8.18 -6.75
CA SER A 45 -8.86 7.90 -5.80
C SER A 45 -8.87 8.83 -4.59
N GLU A 46 -7.92 9.77 -4.52
CA GLU A 46 -7.82 10.80 -3.49
C GLU A 46 -9.15 11.53 -3.18
N PRO A 47 -10.04 11.84 -4.16
CA PRO A 47 -11.33 12.45 -3.87
C PRO A 47 -12.26 11.63 -2.95
N LEU A 48 -12.00 10.33 -2.76
CA LEU A 48 -12.74 9.49 -1.82
C LEU A 48 -12.29 9.68 -0.36
N PHE A 49 -11.02 10.05 -0.18
CA PHE A 49 -10.41 10.26 1.14
C PHE A 49 -10.56 11.72 1.57
N TYR A 50 -10.44 12.65 0.63
CA TYR A 50 -10.61 14.07 0.86
C TYR A 50 -12.10 14.46 1.02
N PRO A 51 -12.48 15.37 1.95
CA PRO A 51 -11.74 15.84 3.13
C PRO A 51 -12.09 15.03 4.39
N SER A 52 -12.85 13.94 4.23
CA SER A 52 -13.45 13.19 5.33
C SER A 52 -12.39 12.48 6.17
N TYR A 53 -11.36 11.93 5.52
CA TYR A 53 -10.22 11.26 6.12
C TYR A 53 -9.11 12.24 6.51
N TRP A 54 -8.68 13.04 5.54
CA TRP A 54 -7.56 13.96 5.69
C TRP A 54 -7.65 15.07 4.63
N PHE A 55 -6.87 16.13 4.81
CA PHE A 55 -6.87 17.34 3.99
C PHE A 55 -5.43 17.85 3.79
N PRO A 56 -4.57 17.18 3.01
CA PRO A 56 -3.17 17.58 2.91
C PRO A 56 -3.01 18.90 2.14
N PRO A 57 -1.99 19.72 2.47
CA PRO A 57 -1.62 20.86 1.65
C PRO A 57 -0.97 20.38 0.35
N THR A 58 -1.34 20.98 -0.78
CA THR A 58 -0.86 20.60 -2.12
C THR A 58 -0.24 21.80 -2.84
N VAL A 59 0.80 21.57 -3.64
CA VAL A 59 1.61 22.65 -4.24
C VAL A 59 0.80 23.52 -5.20
N LEU A 60 -0.11 22.89 -5.96
CA LEU A 60 -0.96 23.56 -6.94
C LEU A 60 -2.34 23.92 -6.38
N ASP A 61 -2.60 23.64 -5.09
CA ASP A 61 -3.92 23.74 -4.46
C ASP A 61 -5.01 23.00 -5.26
N LEU A 62 -4.62 21.92 -5.96
CA LEU A 62 -5.55 21.08 -6.72
C LEU A 62 -6.40 20.24 -5.77
N GLY A 63 -5.88 19.87 -4.59
CA GLY A 63 -6.65 19.18 -3.56
C GLY A 63 -7.88 20.00 -3.14
N GLY A 64 -7.70 21.30 -2.88
CA GLY A 64 -8.79 22.22 -2.53
C GLY A 64 -9.81 22.45 -3.66
N LYS A 65 -9.36 22.42 -4.93
CA LYS A 65 -10.18 22.78 -6.10
C LYS A 65 -10.86 21.59 -6.78
N THR A 66 -10.22 20.43 -6.79
CA THR A 66 -10.68 19.24 -7.52
C THR A 66 -10.68 17.98 -6.67
N GLY A 67 -10.21 18.02 -5.41
CA GLY A 67 -10.06 16.83 -4.56
C GLY A 67 -8.93 15.89 -5.01
N PHE A 68 -8.06 16.33 -5.91
CA PHE A 68 -7.03 15.52 -6.56
C PHE A 68 -5.69 16.25 -6.51
N ASP A 69 -4.59 15.53 -6.43
CA ASP A 69 -3.25 16.09 -6.42
C ASP A 69 -2.18 15.17 -7.03
N LEU A 70 -1.09 15.77 -7.51
CA LEU A 70 0.00 15.05 -8.17
C LEU A 70 0.85 14.29 -7.15
N GLU A 71 0.92 14.83 -5.94
CA GLU A 71 1.56 14.29 -4.77
C GLU A 71 1.07 12.86 -4.49
N SER A 72 -0.24 12.62 -4.54
CA SER A 72 -0.83 11.30 -4.31
C SER A 72 -0.51 10.28 -5.39
N ILE A 73 -0.29 10.70 -6.64
CA ILE A 73 0.23 9.80 -7.70
C ILE A 73 1.67 9.40 -7.41
N ILE A 74 2.53 10.36 -7.03
CA ILE A 74 3.94 10.11 -6.69
C ILE A 74 4.03 9.19 -5.46
N PHE A 75 3.24 9.51 -4.44
CA PHE A 75 3.14 8.73 -3.22
C PHE A 75 2.68 7.30 -3.53
N SER A 76 1.56 7.14 -4.25
CA SER A 76 1.01 5.85 -4.66
C SER A 76 1.99 5.01 -5.48
N PHE A 77 2.71 5.63 -6.42
CA PHE A 77 3.78 4.97 -7.17
C PHE A 77 4.86 4.41 -6.24
N ALA A 78 5.35 5.23 -5.30
CA ALA A 78 6.43 4.85 -4.41
C ALA A 78 6.00 3.76 -3.42
N ILE A 79 4.84 3.90 -2.76
CA ILE A 79 4.33 2.88 -1.82
C ILE A 79 4.08 1.54 -2.52
N GLY A 80 3.56 1.53 -3.75
CA GLY A 80 3.29 0.30 -4.49
C GLY A 80 4.54 -0.53 -4.73
N GLY A 81 5.62 0.12 -5.15
CA GLY A 81 6.91 -0.55 -5.33
C GLY A 81 7.50 -1.02 -4.02
N LEU A 82 7.54 -0.15 -3.02
CA LEU A 82 8.13 -0.43 -1.70
C LEU A 82 7.38 -1.57 -0.97
N ALA A 83 6.05 -1.54 -0.93
CA ALA A 83 5.24 -2.61 -0.34
C ALA A 83 5.51 -3.98 -0.98
N SER A 84 5.76 -4.00 -2.29
CA SER A 84 6.04 -5.24 -3.01
C SER A 84 7.46 -5.77 -2.86
N SER A 85 8.43 -4.93 -2.48
CA SER A 85 9.86 -5.25 -2.58
C SER A 85 10.63 -5.15 -1.27
N LEU A 86 10.19 -4.37 -0.28
CA LEU A 86 10.97 -4.13 0.95
C LEU A 86 11.31 -5.42 1.71
N TYR A 87 10.39 -6.39 1.81
CA TYR A 87 10.67 -7.66 2.48
C TYR A 87 11.78 -8.48 1.79
N GLY A 88 12.03 -8.22 0.51
CA GLY A 88 13.11 -8.80 -0.27
C GLY A 88 14.51 -8.32 0.10
N LEU A 89 14.65 -7.26 0.91
CA LEU A 89 15.95 -6.81 1.41
C LEU A 89 16.56 -7.80 2.41
N PHE A 90 15.72 -8.58 3.10
CA PHE A 90 16.13 -9.46 4.19
C PHE A 90 16.30 -10.93 3.76
N GLY A 91 16.33 -11.21 2.45
CA GLY A 91 16.52 -12.58 1.98
C GLY A 91 16.76 -12.68 0.47
N ASN A 92 17.55 -13.68 0.06
CA ASN A 92 17.79 -14.02 -1.34
C ASN A 92 16.63 -14.83 -1.92
N ASN A 93 15.47 -14.20 -2.00
CA ASN A 93 14.28 -14.83 -2.54
C ASN A 93 14.41 -14.98 -4.07
N LYS A 94 14.31 -16.22 -4.55
CA LYS A 94 14.17 -16.50 -5.99
C LYS A 94 12.72 -16.75 -6.34
N LEU A 95 12.29 -16.16 -7.46
CA LEU A 95 10.98 -16.36 -8.05
C LEU A 95 11.09 -17.47 -9.10
N LEU A 96 10.42 -18.59 -8.85
CA LEU A 96 10.36 -19.73 -9.76
C LEU A 96 8.92 -19.91 -10.28
N PRO A 97 8.71 -20.33 -11.53
CA PRO A 97 7.38 -20.62 -12.03
C PRO A 97 6.74 -21.78 -11.26
N VAL A 98 5.46 -21.66 -10.94
CA VAL A 98 4.63 -22.75 -10.40
C VAL A 98 4.38 -23.77 -11.52
N GLY A 99 4.47 -25.06 -11.20
CA GLY A 99 4.27 -26.14 -12.18
C GLY A 99 2.85 -26.17 -12.76
N GLU A 100 2.72 -26.59 -14.03
CA GLU A 100 1.44 -26.56 -14.75
C GLU A 100 0.34 -27.42 -14.11
N CYS A 101 0.70 -28.62 -13.61
CA CYS A 101 -0.24 -29.50 -12.93
C CYS A 101 -0.82 -28.87 -11.66
N GLU A 102 0.01 -28.14 -10.90
CA GLU A 102 -0.42 -27.44 -9.69
C GLU A 102 -1.40 -26.33 -10.06
N ARG A 103 -1.07 -25.52 -11.08
CA ARG A 103 -1.89 -24.40 -11.56
C ARG A 103 -3.31 -24.80 -11.98
N HIS A 104 -3.48 -26.00 -12.52
CA HIS A 104 -4.78 -26.52 -12.98
C HIS A 104 -5.56 -27.29 -11.91
N SER A 105 -5.06 -27.34 -10.67
CA SER A 105 -5.79 -27.97 -9.57
C SER A 105 -7.13 -27.26 -9.28
N ARG A 106 -8.11 -28.02 -8.76
CA ARG A 106 -9.44 -27.48 -8.43
C ARG A 106 -9.38 -26.30 -7.44
N HIS A 107 -8.34 -26.25 -6.62
CA HIS A 107 -8.09 -25.19 -5.64
C HIS A 107 -7.90 -23.81 -6.30
N HIS A 108 -7.40 -23.78 -7.53
CA HIS A 108 -7.11 -22.56 -8.28
C HIS A 108 -8.19 -22.15 -9.29
N ARG A 109 -9.34 -22.85 -9.31
CA ARG A 109 -10.45 -22.54 -10.24
C ARG A 109 -10.91 -21.08 -10.15
N PHE A 110 -10.81 -20.47 -8.97
CA PHE A 110 -11.21 -19.09 -8.70
C PHE A 110 -10.05 -18.11 -8.60
N HIS A 111 -8.86 -18.48 -9.06
CA HIS A 111 -7.66 -17.67 -8.91
C HIS A 111 -7.82 -16.21 -9.38
N LYS A 112 -8.40 -15.98 -10.57
CA LYS A 112 -8.62 -14.62 -11.10
C LYS A 112 -9.62 -13.81 -10.26
N PHE A 113 -10.64 -14.48 -9.74
CA PHE A 113 -11.64 -13.85 -8.86
C PHE A 113 -11.02 -13.47 -7.52
N LEU A 114 -10.27 -14.37 -6.90
CA LEU A 114 -9.58 -14.11 -5.63
C LEU A 114 -8.49 -13.04 -5.77
N LEU A 115 -7.81 -12.97 -6.92
CA LEU A 115 -6.84 -11.91 -7.20
C LEU A 115 -7.48 -10.51 -7.34
N SER A 116 -8.71 -10.44 -7.86
CA SER A 116 -9.47 -9.18 -7.98
C SER A 116 -10.33 -8.87 -6.75
N SER A 117 -10.31 -9.73 -5.73
CA SER A 117 -11.14 -9.58 -4.54
C SER A 117 -11.01 -8.24 -3.79
N PRO A 118 -9.83 -7.57 -3.67
CA PRO A 118 -9.80 -6.25 -3.04
C PRO A 118 -10.71 -5.23 -3.73
N VAL A 119 -10.79 -5.27 -5.07
CA VAL A 119 -11.62 -4.31 -5.83
C VAL A 119 -13.11 -4.56 -5.54
N TRP A 120 -13.54 -5.82 -5.57
CA TRP A 120 -14.93 -6.16 -5.29
C TRP A 120 -15.33 -5.91 -3.85
N LEU A 121 -14.43 -6.18 -2.90
CA LEU A 121 -14.64 -5.85 -1.49
C LEU A 121 -14.74 -4.34 -1.29
N PHE A 122 -13.90 -3.56 -1.96
CA PHE A 122 -13.93 -2.09 -1.87
C PHE A 122 -15.26 -1.55 -2.39
N LEU A 123 -15.65 -1.92 -3.61
CA LEU A 123 -16.92 -1.48 -4.21
C LEU A 123 -18.13 -1.93 -3.37
N GLY A 124 -18.09 -3.14 -2.82
CA GLY A 124 -19.16 -3.65 -1.96
C GLY A 124 -19.26 -2.89 -0.63
N LEU A 125 -18.12 -2.63 0.02
CA LEU A 125 -18.09 -1.90 1.29
C LEU A 125 -18.47 -0.43 1.12
N GLU A 126 -18.00 0.26 0.08
CA GLU A 126 -18.40 1.63 -0.24
C GLU A 126 -19.91 1.72 -0.55
N TRP A 127 -20.49 0.70 -1.18
CA TRP A 127 -21.91 0.68 -1.47
C TRP A 127 -22.79 0.37 -0.24
N LEU A 128 -22.31 -0.51 0.65
CA LEU A 128 -23.10 -1.04 1.76
C LEU A 128 -22.91 -0.29 3.08
N THR A 129 -21.83 0.49 3.21
CA THR A 129 -21.46 1.15 4.46
C THR A 129 -21.23 2.65 4.24
N SER A 130 -21.36 3.43 5.31
CA SER A 130 -20.98 4.84 5.34
C SER A 130 -19.64 5.04 6.05
N TRP A 131 -18.75 4.04 5.98
CA TRP A 131 -17.45 4.11 6.62
C TRP A 131 -16.54 5.12 5.93
N ASN A 132 -15.58 5.65 6.68
CA ASN A 132 -14.51 6.42 6.08
C ASN A 132 -13.72 5.55 5.08
N ALA A 133 -13.36 6.11 3.93
CA ALA A 133 -12.67 5.40 2.85
C ALA A 133 -11.37 4.70 3.30
N ILE A 134 -10.68 5.21 4.35
CA ILE A 134 -9.50 4.54 4.90
C ILE A 134 -9.82 3.15 5.46
N TYR A 135 -10.98 2.97 6.10
CA TYR A 135 -11.42 1.67 6.60
C TYR A 135 -11.82 0.77 5.45
N THR A 136 -12.58 1.28 4.49
CA THR A 136 -12.99 0.51 3.31
C THR A 136 -11.78 0.01 2.53
N ALA A 137 -10.81 0.88 2.26
CA ALA A 137 -9.55 0.51 1.61
C ALA A 137 -8.78 -0.54 2.41
N SER A 138 -8.59 -0.30 3.71
CA SER A 138 -7.84 -1.21 4.59
C SER A 138 -8.46 -2.61 4.65
N TRP A 139 -9.76 -2.71 4.92
CA TRP A 139 -10.46 -3.99 4.99
C TRP A 139 -10.51 -4.73 3.66
N SER A 140 -10.60 -4.00 2.55
CA SER A 140 -10.56 -4.57 1.21
C SER A 140 -9.20 -5.17 0.87
N LEU A 141 -8.12 -4.45 1.19
CA LEU A 141 -6.75 -4.93 1.02
C LEU A 141 -6.48 -6.13 1.93
N LEU A 142 -6.92 -6.08 3.18
CA LEU A 142 -6.77 -7.18 4.14
C LEU A 142 -7.54 -8.42 3.69
N GLY A 143 -8.80 -8.26 3.29
CA GLY A 143 -9.62 -9.34 2.74
C GLY A 143 -9.00 -9.96 1.49
N GLY A 144 -8.40 -9.13 0.62
CA GLY A 144 -7.65 -9.60 -0.54
C GLY A 144 -6.37 -10.35 -0.20
N ALA A 145 -5.64 -9.93 0.84
CA ALA A 145 -4.47 -10.63 1.34
C ALA A 145 -4.87 -12.00 1.90
N ILE A 146 -5.96 -12.07 2.68
CA ILE A 146 -6.54 -13.33 3.17
C ILE A 146 -6.96 -14.23 2.01
N ALA A 147 -7.69 -13.69 1.02
CA ALA A 147 -8.10 -14.42 -0.17
C ALA A 147 -6.90 -14.96 -0.97
N THR A 148 -5.80 -14.20 -1.03
CA THR A 148 -4.54 -14.62 -1.63
C THR A 148 -3.93 -15.80 -0.88
N VAL A 149 -3.83 -15.75 0.45
CA VAL A 149 -3.33 -16.87 1.27
C VAL A 149 -4.22 -18.11 1.15
N LEU A 150 -5.54 -17.94 1.15
CA LEU A 150 -6.49 -19.04 0.98
C LEU A 150 -6.33 -19.71 -0.39
N CYS A 151 -5.95 -18.99 -1.44
CA CYS A 151 -5.68 -19.57 -2.76
C CYS A 151 -4.25 -20.13 -2.90
N ARG A 152 -3.28 -19.42 -2.34
CA ARG A 152 -1.83 -19.61 -2.47
C ARG A 152 -1.21 -19.59 -1.07
N SER A 153 -1.38 -20.69 -0.34
CA SER A 153 -0.86 -20.82 1.04
C SER A 153 0.67 -20.75 1.10
N ASP A 154 1.36 -21.04 0.00
CA ASP A 154 2.80 -20.85 -0.15
C ASP A 154 3.24 -19.38 -0.05
N LEU A 155 2.33 -18.42 -0.25
CA LEU A 155 2.60 -16.99 -0.11
C LEU A 155 2.38 -16.45 1.30
N LEU A 156 1.91 -17.27 2.27
CA LEU A 156 1.63 -16.83 3.64
C LEU A 156 2.81 -16.09 4.29
N VAL A 157 4.02 -16.63 4.14
CA VAL A 157 5.24 -16.01 4.71
C VAL A 157 5.52 -14.66 4.06
N SER A 158 5.27 -14.52 2.75
CA SER A 158 5.45 -13.24 2.05
C SER A 158 4.43 -12.21 2.53
N VAL A 159 3.17 -12.61 2.70
CA VAL A 159 2.09 -11.76 3.23
C VAL A 159 2.43 -11.28 4.65
N ILE A 160 2.79 -12.19 5.56
CA ILE A 160 3.15 -11.84 6.95
C ILE A 160 4.36 -10.89 6.97
N LYS A 161 5.46 -11.26 6.30
CA LYS A 161 6.66 -10.41 6.26
C LYS A 161 6.37 -9.06 5.62
N GLY A 162 5.64 -9.04 4.51
CA GLY A 162 5.23 -7.83 3.80
C GLY A 162 4.42 -6.89 4.68
N SER A 163 3.39 -7.40 5.36
CA SER A 163 2.58 -6.63 6.31
C SER A 163 3.44 -5.97 7.38
N PHE A 164 4.23 -6.74 8.14
CA PHE A 164 4.99 -6.18 9.26
C PHE A 164 6.14 -5.26 8.82
N ILE A 165 6.89 -5.64 7.77
CA ILE A 165 8.02 -4.83 7.29
C ILE A 165 7.52 -3.51 6.70
N PHE A 166 6.45 -3.55 5.90
CA PHE A 166 5.90 -2.33 5.32
C PHE A 166 5.27 -1.45 6.40
N THR A 167 4.51 -2.00 7.36
CA THR A 167 4.00 -1.21 8.49
C THR A 167 5.13 -0.56 9.30
N GLY A 168 6.21 -1.29 9.60
CA GLY A 168 7.35 -0.74 10.31
C GLY A 168 8.03 0.40 9.53
N PHE A 169 8.25 0.20 8.24
CA PHE A 169 8.76 1.23 7.34
C PHE A 169 7.86 2.47 7.32
N TYR A 170 6.56 2.27 7.13
CA TYR A 170 5.57 3.33 7.01
C TYR A 170 5.43 4.11 8.32
N PHE A 171 5.42 3.42 9.46
CA PHE A 171 5.46 4.03 10.79
C PHE A 171 6.70 4.92 10.98
N LEU A 172 7.89 4.43 10.62
CA LEU A 172 9.13 5.21 10.70
C LEU A 172 9.11 6.43 9.78
N PHE A 173 8.58 6.27 8.56
CA PHE A 173 8.44 7.35 7.60
C PHE A 173 7.53 8.47 8.13
N PHE A 174 6.32 8.12 8.60
CA PHE A 174 5.39 9.10 9.17
C PHE A 174 5.90 9.70 10.49
N SER A 175 6.64 8.92 11.29
CA SER A 175 7.27 9.43 12.52
C SER A 175 8.33 10.48 12.21
N ALA A 176 9.14 10.25 11.17
CA ALA A 176 10.13 11.22 10.70
C ALA A 176 9.46 12.48 10.14
N MET A 177 8.34 12.33 9.42
CA MET A 177 7.52 13.45 8.96
C MET A 177 6.99 14.27 10.14
N ALA A 178 6.35 13.62 11.11
CA ALA A 178 5.80 14.26 12.31
C ALA A 178 6.90 14.94 13.15
N ALA A 179 8.09 14.35 13.24
CA ALA A 179 9.23 14.97 13.92
C ALA A 179 9.76 16.21 13.19
N SER A 180 9.73 16.21 11.85
CA SER A 180 10.19 17.35 11.04
C SER A 180 9.21 18.52 11.02
N HIS A 181 7.90 18.23 11.12
CA HIS A 181 6.81 19.22 11.13
C HIS A 181 5.83 18.85 12.26
N PRO A 182 6.17 19.24 13.50
CA PRO A 182 5.24 19.09 14.62
C PRO A 182 3.90 19.74 14.26
N GLU A 183 2.80 19.12 14.67
CA GLU A 183 1.41 19.49 14.36
C GLU A 183 0.87 19.11 12.96
N PHE A 184 1.70 18.69 12.01
CA PHE A 184 1.21 18.35 10.67
C PHE A 184 0.10 17.28 10.70
N VAL A 185 0.30 16.21 11.49
CA VAL A 185 -0.69 15.13 11.61
C VAL A 185 -1.96 15.59 12.33
N SER A 186 -1.85 16.44 13.35
CA SER A 186 -3.03 16.96 14.05
C SER A 186 -3.85 17.93 13.20
N LEU A 187 -3.20 18.67 12.31
CA LEU A 187 -3.86 19.67 11.46
C LEU A 187 -4.55 19.04 10.25
N TYR A 188 -3.95 18.01 9.65
CA TYR A 188 -4.38 17.52 8.35
C TYR A 188 -5.08 16.16 8.38
N TRP A 189 -4.96 15.35 9.44
CA TRP A 189 -5.82 14.17 9.63
C TRP A 189 -7.09 14.57 10.39
N ASN A 190 -8.24 14.10 9.90
CA ASN A 190 -9.51 14.37 10.54
C ASN A 190 -9.79 13.34 11.64
N HIS A 191 -9.22 13.58 12.83
CA HIS A 191 -9.33 12.69 13.99
C HIS A 191 -10.77 12.45 14.46
N ALA A 192 -11.70 13.36 14.14
CA ALA A 192 -13.12 13.21 14.50
C ALA A 192 -13.88 12.23 13.60
N ASN A 193 -13.39 11.98 12.39
CA ASN A 193 -14.00 11.08 11.40
C ASN A 193 -13.36 9.68 11.37
N ILE A 194 -12.37 9.44 12.23
CA ILE A 194 -11.70 8.15 12.44
C ILE A 194 -11.72 7.81 13.94
N SER A 195 -11.01 6.77 14.39
CA SER A 195 -11.10 6.30 15.78
C SER A 195 -10.57 7.29 16.82
N GLY A 196 -9.77 8.28 16.40
CA GLY A 196 -9.05 9.19 17.27
C GLY A 196 -7.87 8.55 18.03
N ILE A 197 -7.58 7.26 17.81
CA ILE A 197 -6.47 6.55 18.47
C ILE A 197 -5.18 6.79 17.70
N GLN A 198 -4.11 7.13 18.41
CA GLN A 198 -2.81 7.43 17.82
C GLN A 198 -1.67 6.64 18.50
N ILE A 199 -0.65 6.29 17.72
CA ILE A 199 0.63 5.74 18.18
C ILE A 199 1.72 6.72 17.78
N VAL A 200 2.36 7.38 18.75
CA VAL A 200 3.39 8.41 18.53
C VAL A 200 2.89 9.50 17.55
N GLY A 201 1.64 9.92 17.72
CA GLY A 201 1.00 10.95 16.88
C GLY A 201 0.53 10.47 15.50
N ILE A 202 0.67 9.18 15.16
CA ILE A 202 0.19 8.61 13.90
C ILE A 202 -1.12 7.87 14.13
N PRO A 203 -2.20 8.13 13.36
CA PRO A 203 -3.46 7.41 13.47
C PRO A 203 -3.29 5.90 13.27
N VAL A 204 -4.02 5.10 14.04
CA VAL A 204 -3.99 3.63 13.90
C VAL A 204 -4.50 3.17 12.53
N GLU A 205 -5.35 3.95 11.88
CA GLU A 205 -5.88 3.72 10.54
C GLU A 205 -4.79 3.72 9.47
N GLU A 206 -3.78 4.61 9.58
CA GLU A 206 -2.61 4.60 8.69
C GLU A 206 -1.81 3.31 8.84
N LEU A 207 -1.69 2.80 10.08
CA LEU A 207 -0.96 1.56 10.35
C LEU A 207 -1.73 0.33 9.87
N LEU A 208 -3.05 0.34 9.99
CA LEU A 208 -3.94 -0.68 9.45
C LEU A 208 -3.88 -0.70 7.92
N PHE A 209 -3.91 0.47 7.29
CA PHE A 209 -3.75 0.61 5.85
C PHE A 209 -2.40 0.07 5.40
N ALA A 210 -1.30 0.48 6.05
CA ALA A 210 0.04 -0.02 5.75
C ALA A 210 0.14 -1.53 5.92
N PHE A 211 -0.41 -2.09 7.01
CA PHE A 211 -0.40 -3.54 7.25
C PHE A 211 -1.11 -4.31 6.14
N SER A 212 -2.27 -3.81 5.73
CA SER A 212 -3.13 -4.42 4.71
C SER A 212 -2.50 -4.32 3.32
N LEU A 213 -1.98 -3.13 2.98
CA LEU A 213 -1.26 -2.90 1.72
C LEU A 213 0.00 -3.76 1.63
N GLY A 214 0.84 -3.76 2.67
CA GLY A 214 2.05 -4.58 2.74
C GLY A 214 1.75 -6.06 2.56
N GLY A 215 0.69 -6.55 3.17
CA GLY A 215 0.24 -7.94 3.02
C GLY A 215 -0.21 -8.26 1.60
N MET A 216 -1.07 -7.42 1.02
CA MET A 216 -1.61 -7.64 -0.31
C MET A 216 -0.53 -7.49 -1.41
N TRP A 217 0.24 -6.41 -1.40
CA TRP A 217 1.19 -6.08 -2.47
C TRP A 217 2.47 -6.91 -2.44
N SER A 218 2.86 -7.44 -1.28
CA SER A 218 4.02 -8.34 -1.18
C SER A 218 3.82 -9.65 -1.95
N ALA A 219 2.57 -10.12 -2.06
CA ALA A 219 2.20 -11.37 -2.71
C ALA A 219 1.48 -11.20 -4.06
N PHE A 220 0.98 -10.01 -4.39
CA PHE A 220 0.16 -9.78 -5.59
C PHE A 220 0.87 -10.17 -6.89
N TYR A 221 2.14 -9.77 -7.05
CA TYR A 221 2.89 -10.06 -8.27
C TYR A 221 3.08 -11.57 -8.47
N GLU A 222 3.47 -12.27 -7.41
CA GLU A 222 3.66 -13.72 -7.37
C GLU A 222 2.36 -14.48 -7.61
N HIS A 223 1.27 -13.96 -7.05
CA HIS A 223 -0.07 -14.49 -7.27
C HIS A 223 -0.46 -14.31 -8.74
N ARG A 224 -0.36 -13.10 -9.30
CA ARG A 224 -0.73 -12.76 -10.68
C ARG A 224 0.05 -13.53 -11.73
N HIS A 225 1.35 -13.74 -11.50
CA HIS A 225 2.28 -14.33 -12.47
C HIS A 225 2.58 -15.80 -12.23
N TRP A 226 1.91 -16.46 -11.28
CA TRP A 226 2.15 -17.88 -10.95
C TRP A 226 3.62 -18.15 -10.59
N LEU A 227 4.17 -17.33 -9.72
CA LEU A 227 5.54 -17.46 -9.23
C LEU A 227 5.55 -17.91 -7.77
N ARG A 228 6.44 -18.82 -7.42
CA ARG A 228 6.72 -19.28 -6.06
C ARG A 228 7.96 -18.58 -5.52
N VAL A 229 7.90 -18.17 -4.25
CA VAL A 229 9.03 -17.63 -3.51
C VAL A 229 9.80 -18.79 -2.89
N THR A 230 11.09 -18.89 -3.21
CA THR A 230 11.98 -19.89 -2.60
C THR A 230 13.10 -19.16 -1.86
N SER A 231 13.26 -19.51 -0.57
CA SER A 231 14.43 -19.12 0.23
C SER A 231 15.55 -20.12 -0.06
N GLN A 232 16.69 -19.63 -0.55
CA GLN A 232 17.94 -20.40 -0.51
C GLN A 232 18.61 -20.26 0.86
#